data_AF-A0A1G5AA39-F1
#
_entry.id   AF-A0A1G5AA39-F1
#
_cell.length_a   1.000
_cell.length_b   1.000
_cell.length_c   1.000
_cell.angle_alpha   90.00
_cell.angle_beta   90.00
_cell.angle_gamma   90.00
#
_symmetry.space_group_name_H-M   'P 1'
#
loop_
_entity.id
_entity.type
_entity.pdbx_description
1 polymer ?
#
loop_
_entity_poly.entity_id
_entity_poly.type
_entity_poly.pdbx_seq_one_letter_code
_entity_poly.pdbx_strand_id
1 'polypeptide(L)'
;MDPRLLTLYEQELRYFRESASEFARAFPKIAHRLGIEGQEVADPYVERLIEATAFLSARVNLKLDAEYPRFTGHLLDVVYPHFLAPTPSMAVVSFAPDPEDANLATGPALPRGSGLRARQAVGQNTHCEFRTAAALRVWPLEIQRAQYFTYAPDLPLNTHPQARSIRGGLRIALHTTAGLDFSQIALDDLVLHFSGGEDVAWQLHECTLGQPIGVMVRPLSPSGALQGEVRHLPPDAIRAVGFEDDEALLPVTATGFSGFRLLQEYFAFPQRFQFARIAGLQPLLADMPVTEVEIVLLFSRGDAALEKLVSADNVQLHCVPAINLFSRRLDRVPLTEGVSQFHLLPDRTRPQDFEVHTVTEAIGHGAPGTDTAAVEQVFRPFYSAFHGTRHSHPAYFTTTREPRMLSVRQRTEGHRSSHIGSEVYMQIVDPQQAPYAATLRQLAVTALCTNRDLPLLLPVGRDNDFDCVDSFPVQRVRMVRGPSRPVSPVVSQGLGWRVLDHLALNYLSLSDSTPQQGAAALRETLMLYAVHADEMRQGQVRGLLSVKSKPVARRLPMKGPIAFGRGLEVTLEVDKDAFHGHSVFLFGAVLARYLARHVEVNHFVETVLRIAGKGETMRWRPLCGTRQIL
;
A
#
# COMPACT_ATOMS: atom_id res chain seq x y z
N MET A 1 10.81 6.39 31.45
CA MET A 1 12.21 5.98 31.20
C MET A 1 12.22 4.92 30.12
N ASP A 2 13.21 4.95 29.23
CA ASP A 2 13.39 3.95 28.18
C ASP A 2 13.87 2.63 28.82
N PRO A 3 13.20 1.49 28.59
CA PRO A 3 13.59 0.21 29.20
C PRO A 3 15.03 -0.23 28.86
N ARG A 4 15.60 0.25 27.75
CA ARG A 4 16.98 -0.08 27.33
C ARG A 4 18.05 0.50 28.25
N LEU A 5 17.73 1.57 28.98
CA LEU A 5 18.68 2.25 29.86
C LEU A 5 19.14 1.32 30.99
N LEU A 6 18.27 0.43 31.48
CA LEU A 6 18.62 -0.51 32.54
C LEU A 6 19.66 -1.52 32.07
N THR A 7 19.46 -2.12 30.88
CA THR A 7 20.40 -3.09 30.31
C THR A 7 21.76 -2.46 30.02
N LEU A 8 21.79 -1.25 29.45
CA LEU A 8 23.03 -0.51 29.22
C LEU A 8 23.72 -0.15 30.54
N TYR A 9 22.96 0.27 31.54
CA TYR A 9 23.50 0.55 32.88
C TYR A 9 24.15 -0.68 33.51
N GLU A 10 23.50 -1.85 33.45
CA GLU A 10 24.06 -3.10 33.97
C GLU A 10 25.32 -3.54 33.21
N GLN A 11 25.37 -3.33 31.90
CA GLN A 11 26.55 -3.60 31.07
C GLN A 11 27.71 -2.66 31.44
N GLU A 12 27.46 -1.36 31.53
CA GLU A 12 28.46 -0.36 31.94
C GLU A 12 28.96 -0.64 33.36
N LEU A 13 28.07 -0.95 34.31
CA LEU A 13 28.45 -1.27 35.68
C LEU A 13 29.36 -2.50 35.74
N ARG A 14 29.08 -3.53 34.94
CA ARG A 14 29.95 -4.71 34.81
C ARG A 14 31.31 -4.33 34.22
N TYR A 15 31.32 -3.55 33.14
CA TYR A 15 32.54 -3.08 32.49
C TYR A 15 33.43 -2.27 33.46
N PHE A 16 32.84 -1.36 34.24
CA PHE A 16 33.57 -0.58 35.24
C PHE A 16 34.11 -1.46 36.37
N ARG A 17 33.37 -2.48 36.82
CA ARG A 17 33.85 -3.44 37.84
C ARG A 17 35.01 -4.29 37.33
N GLU A 18 34.93 -4.78 36.09
CA GLU A 18 36.02 -5.51 35.44
C GLU A 18 37.27 -4.62 35.27
N SER A 19 37.09 -3.40 34.77
CA SER A 19 38.16 -2.41 34.59
C SER A 19 38.81 -1.98 35.93
N ALA A 20 38.01 -1.82 36.98
CA ALA A 20 38.50 -1.54 38.33
C ALA A 20 39.34 -2.70 38.88
N SER A 21 38.96 -3.95 38.57
CA SER A 21 39.72 -5.13 38.94
C SER A 21 41.07 -5.21 38.23
N GLU A 22 41.08 -4.91 36.92
CA GLU A 22 42.33 -4.82 36.14
C GLU A 22 43.24 -3.71 36.66
N PHE A 23 42.69 -2.54 36.97
CA PHE A 23 43.41 -1.44 37.59
C PHE A 23 44.01 -1.83 38.95
N ALA A 24 43.25 -2.56 39.78
CA ALA A 24 43.73 -3.02 41.07
C ALA A 24 44.90 -4.01 40.95
N ARG A 25 44.89 -4.87 39.94
CA ARG A 25 46.02 -5.78 39.64
C ARG A 25 47.24 -5.02 39.13
N ALA A 26 47.06 -4.02 38.26
CA ALA A 26 48.14 -3.24 37.69
C ALA A 26 48.76 -2.25 38.68
N PHE A 27 47.96 -1.66 39.58
CA PHE A 27 48.38 -0.62 40.53
C PHE A 27 47.89 -0.88 41.97
N PRO A 28 48.38 -1.93 42.65
CA PRO A 28 47.83 -2.37 43.95
C PRO A 28 47.90 -1.31 45.04
N LYS A 29 48.98 -0.52 45.07
CA LYS A 29 49.17 0.55 46.08
C LYS A 29 48.16 1.68 45.94
N ILE A 30 47.72 1.98 44.72
CA ILE A 30 46.74 3.05 44.46
C ILE A 30 45.33 2.53 44.70
N ALA A 31 45.04 1.31 44.23
CA ALA A 31 43.74 0.66 44.45
C ALA A 31 43.41 0.45 45.92
N HIS A 32 44.40 0.07 46.75
CA HIS A 32 44.20 -0.06 48.20
C HIS A 32 43.85 1.28 48.88
N ARG A 33 44.40 2.41 48.39
CA ARG A 33 44.02 3.75 48.89
C ARG A 33 42.61 4.16 48.49
N LEU A 34 42.08 3.58 47.42
CA LEU A 34 40.74 3.81 46.89
C LEU A 34 39.72 2.78 47.40
N GLY A 35 40.13 1.85 48.26
CA GLY A 35 39.26 0.79 48.79
C GLY A 35 38.79 -0.23 47.74
N ILE A 36 39.55 -0.44 46.67
CA ILE A 36 39.21 -1.40 45.60
C ILE A 36 39.98 -2.70 45.85
N GLU A 37 39.27 -3.79 46.14
CA GLU A 37 39.84 -5.13 46.34
C GLU A 37 39.18 -6.15 45.40
N GLY A 38 39.90 -6.56 44.35
CA GLY A 38 39.37 -7.52 43.39
C GLY A 38 38.21 -6.92 42.58
N GLN A 39 36.99 -7.43 42.76
CA GLN A 39 35.76 -6.90 42.13
C GLN A 39 34.88 -6.13 43.14
N GLU A 40 35.23 -6.14 44.42
CA GLU A 40 34.47 -5.47 45.47
C GLU A 40 35.10 -4.12 45.79
N VAL A 41 34.26 -3.10 45.88
CA VAL A 41 34.66 -1.74 46.25
C VAL A 41 34.18 -1.53 47.68
N ALA A 42 35.10 -1.52 48.63
CA ALA A 42 34.80 -1.42 50.05
C ALA A 42 34.37 0.00 50.46
N ASP A 43 34.75 1.02 49.68
CA ASP A 43 34.36 2.42 49.92
C ASP A 43 33.00 2.75 49.25
N PRO A 44 31.94 3.03 50.03
CA PRO A 44 30.62 3.35 49.49
C PRO A 44 30.59 4.61 48.60
N TYR A 45 31.51 5.56 48.77
CA TYR A 45 31.57 6.75 47.92
C TYR A 45 32.15 6.44 46.54
N VAL A 46 33.15 5.57 46.49
CA VAL A 46 33.74 5.11 45.23
C VAL A 46 32.76 4.22 44.48
N GLU A 47 32.04 3.34 45.19
CA GLU A 47 30.98 2.53 44.60
C GLU A 47 29.87 3.41 43.99
N ARG A 48 29.35 4.38 44.74
CA ARG A 48 28.34 5.33 44.23
C ARG A 48 28.84 6.17 43.06
N LEU A 49 30.13 6.52 43.04
CA LEU A 49 30.72 7.24 41.91
C LEU A 49 30.78 6.36 40.66
N ILE A 50 31.12 5.07 40.81
CA ILE A 50 31.09 4.10 39.72
C ILE A 50 29.66 3.92 39.21
N GLU A 51 28.67 3.77 40.09
CA GLU A 51 27.25 3.68 39.72
C GLU A 51 26.78 4.95 38.98
N ALA A 52 27.09 6.15 39.51
CA ALA A 52 26.73 7.40 38.86
C ALA A 52 27.39 7.56 37.49
N THR A 53 28.66 7.15 37.36
CA THR A 53 29.41 7.22 36.10
C THR A 53 28.88 6.21 35.08
N ALA A 54 28.59 4.98 35.51
CA ALA A 54 27.94 3.96 34.69
C ALA A 54 26.57 4.43 34.19
N PHE A 55 25.80 5.11 35.04
CA PHE A 55 24.52 5.69 34.64
C PHE A 55 24.67 6.81 33.60
N LEU A 56 25.65 7.71 33.76
CA LEU A 56 25.94 8.74 32.77
C LEU A 56 26.43 8.14 31.44
N SER A 57 27.35 7.16 31.50
CA SER A 57 27.86 6.43 30.33
C SER A 57 26.74 5.71 29.58
N ALA A 58 25.88 4.98 30.31
CA ALA A 58 24.73 4.29 29.74
C ALA A 58 23.76 5.26 29.02
N ARG A 59 23.59 6.48 29.53
CA ARG A 59 22.79 7.51 28.84
C ARG A 59 23.46 8.02 27.57
N VAL A 60 24.79 8.11 27.54
CA VAL A 60 25.55 8.47 26.33
C VAL A 60 25.44 7.36 25.30
N ASN A 61 25.67 6.11 25.69
CA ASN A 61 25.54 4.95 24.80
C ASN A 61 24.12 4.81 24.25
N LEU A 62 23.10 4.99 25.09
CA LEU A 62 21.71 4.99 24.63
C LEU A 62 21.44 6.06 23.56
N LYS A 63 22.10 7.23 23.66
CA LYS A 63 21.99 8.27 22.64
C LYS A 63 22.76 7.91 21.37
N LEU A 64 23.97 7.39 21.48
CA LEU A 64 24.78 6.96 20.33
C LEU A 64 24.07 5.85 19.54
N ASP A 65 23.54 4.85 20.24
CA ASP A 65 22.77 3.75 19.64
C ASP A 65 21.49 4.25 18.95
N ALA A 66 20.91 5.36 19.41
CA ALA A 66 19.74 5.98 18.79
C ALA A 66 20.06 6.75 17.50
N GLU A 67 21.31 7.15 17.25
CA GLU A 67 21.70 7.91 16.05
C GLU A 67 21.83 7.03 14.80
N TYR A 68 22.27 5.77 14.93
CA TYR A 68 22.43 4.87 13.77
C TYR A 68 21.10 4.58 13.02
N PRO A 69 19.97 4.29 13.70
CA PRO A 69 18.66 4.21 13.06
C PRO A 69 18.21 5.50 12.39
N ARG A 70 18.59 6.68 12.93
CA ARG A 70 18.25 7.98 12.32
C ARG A 70 18.98 8.16 11.00
N PHE A 71 20.28 7.87 10.96
CA PHE A 71 21.08 7.93 9.74
C PHE A 71 20.54 7.01 8.64
N THR A 72 20.26 5.75 8.98
CA THR A 72 19.72 4.76 8.02
C THR A 72 18.28 5.11 7.59
N GLY A 73 17.47 5.66 8.49
CA GLY A 73 16.16 6.22 8.16
C GLY A 73 16.26 7.35 7.13
N HIS A 74 17.20 8.29 7.29
CA HIS A 74 17.39 9.36 6.31
C HIS A 74 17.84 8.84 4.93
N LEU A 75 18.67 7.79 4.86
CA LEU A 75 18.99 7.14 3.59
C LEU A 75 17.75 6.49 2.94
N LEU A 76 16.89 5.89 3.74
CA LEU A 76 15.64 5.33 3.23
C LEU A 76 14.67 6.41 2.75
N ASP A 77 14.64 7.57 3.41
CA ASP A 77 13.81 8.71 3.00
C ASP A 77 14.17 9.20 1.58
N VAL A 78 15.45 9.09 1.20
CA VAL A 78 15.91 9.37 -0.18
C VAL A 78 15.32 8.38 -1.19
N VAL A 79 15.34 7.08 -0.86
CA VAL A 79 15.05 6.00 -1.82
C VAL A 79 13.58 5.58 -1.82
N TYR A 80 12.96 5.44 -0.65
CA TYR A 80 11.58 5.03 -0.49
C TYR A 80 10.96 5.65 0.79
N PRO A 81 10.58 6.95 0.74
CA PRO A 81 10.09 7.69 1.91
C PRO A 81 8.82 7.11 2.53
N HIS A 82 8.01 6.39 1.74
CA HIS A 82 6.75 5.80 2.21
C HIS A 82 6.93 4.64 3.19
N PHE A 83 8.11 4.01 3.25
CA PHE A 83 8.36 2.94 4.21
C PHE A 83 8.42 3.43 5.66
N LEU A 84 8.80 4.70 5.85
CA LEU A 84 8.88 5.34 7.17
C LEU A 84 7.58 6.03 7.58
N ALA A 85 6.57 6.03 6.70
CA ALA A 85 5.25 6.55 6.98
C ALA A 85 4.33 5.45 7.56
N PRO A 86 3.36 5.79 8.42
CA PRO A 86 2.32 4.85 8.83
C PRO A 86 1.57 4.34 7.59
N THR A 87 1.26 3.05 7.54
CA THR A 87 0.38 2.55 6.46
C THR A 87 -1.07 2.88 6.82
N PRO A 88 -1.77 3.70 6.01
CA PRO A 88 -3.12 4.14 6.34
C PRO A 88 -4.14 3.00 6.22
N SER A 89 -5.29 3.18 6.86
CA SER A 89 -6.43 2.29 6.67
C SER A 89 -6.97 2.40 5.23
N MET A 90 -7.38 1.27 4.66
CA MET A 90 -7.88 1.14 3.30
C MET A 90 -9.22 0.39 3.30
N ALA A 91 -10.06 0.66 2.31
CA ALA A 91 -11.37 0.04 2.16
C ALA A 91 -11.72 -0.16 0.68
N VAL A 92 -12.69 -1.02 0.40
CA VAL A 92 -13.44 -0.99 -0.87
C VAL A 92 -14.82 -0.46 -0.57
N VAL A 93 -15.23 0.56 -1.31
CA VAL A 93 -16.55 1.19 -1.18
C VAL A 93 -17.38 0.99 -2.44
N SER A 94 -18.68 0.80 -2.28
CA SER A 94 -19.65 0.76 -3.37
C SER A 94 -20.52 2.00 -3.37
N PHE A 95 -20.84 2.47 -4.57
CA PHE A 95 -21.69 3.63 -4.81
C PHE A 95 -23.00 3.15 -5.43
N ALA A 96 -24.13 3.47 -4.81
CA ALA A 96 -25.43 3.19 -5.39
C ALA A 96 -25.92 4.42 -6.16
N PRO A 97 -25.96 4.39 -7.50
CA PRO A 97 -26.61 5.44 -8.29
C PRO A 97 -28.09 5.57 -7.97
N ASP A 98 -28.67 6.69 -8.38
CA ASP A 98 -30.12 6.81 -8.51
C ASP A 98 -30.60 6.02 -9.74
N PRO A 99 -31.45 4.99 -9.59
CA PRO A 99 -31.91 4.20 -10.72
C PRO A 99 -32.77 5.00 -11.70
N GLU A 100 -33.37 6.13 -11.30
CA GLU A 100 -34.25 6.95 -12.15
C GLU A 100 -33.48 8.07 -12.91
N ASP A 101 -32.17 8.25 -12.66
CA ASP A 101 -31.39 9.31 -13.30
C ASP A 101 -30.91 8.91 -14.71
N ALA A 102 -31.63 9.40 -15.73
CA ALA A 102 -31.28 9.18 -17.13
C ALA A 102 -29.92 9.81 -17.54
N ASN A 103 -29.38 10.78 -16.79
CA ASN A 103 -28.09 11.39 -17.12
C ASN A 103 -26.91 10.42 -16.97
N LEU A 104 -27.10 9.32 -16.21
CA LEU A 104 -26.12 8.25 -16.05
C LEU A 104 -25.77 7.57 -17.38
N ALA A 105 -26.59 7.69 -18.43
CA ALA A 105 -26.32 7.13 -19.77
C ALA A 105 -24.97 7.58 -20.34
N THR A 106 -24.53 8.80 -19.99
CA THR A 106 -23.24 9.38 -20.43
C THR A 106 -22.03 8.87 -19.64
N GLY A 107 -22.26 8.17 -18.53
CA GLY A 107 -21.22 7.65 -17.65
C GLY A 107 -20.47 8.72 -16.86
N PRO A 108 -21.16 9.51 -16.00
CA PRO A 108 -20.50 10.50 -15.16
C PRO A 108 -19.38 9.86 -14.33
N ALA A 109 -18.25 10.55 -14.26
CA ALA A 109 -17.04 10.06 -13.61
C ALA A 109 -16.74 10.84 -12.34
N LEU A 110 -16.69 10.14 -11.21
CA LEU A 110 -16.14 10.64 -9.96
C LEU A 110 -14.61 10.62 -10.09
N PRO A 111 -13.90 11.75 -9.99
CA PRO A 111 -12.46 11.79 -10.20
C PRO A 111 -11.71 10.99 -9.12
N ARG A 112 -10.48 10.57 -9.46
CA ARG A 112 -9.55 10.02 -8.47
C ARG A 112 -9.28 11.04 -7.37
N GLY A 113 -9.17 10.57 -6.13
CA GLY A 113 -8.91 11.42 -4.98
C GLY A 113 -10.14 12.17 -4.48
N SER A 114 -11.34 11.77 -4.90
CA SER A 114 -12.59 12.33 -4.40
C SER A 114 -12.77 12.01 -2.91
N GLY A 115 -13.35 12.96 -2.18
CA GLY A 115 -13.51 12.92 -0.73
C GLY A 115 -14.72 12.13 -0.26
N LEU A 116 -14.50 11.20 0.66
CA LEU A 116 -15.54 10.45 1.36
C LEU A 116 -15.42 10.73 2.85
N ARG A 117 -16.52 11.08 3.50
CA ARG A 117 -16.58 11.30 4.95
C ARG A 117 -17.34 10.15 5.59
N ALA A 118 -16.65 9.35 6.41
CA ALA A 118 -17.29 8.31 7.17
C ALA A 118 -18.24 8.91 8.21
N ARG A 119 -19.34 8.21 8.47
CA ARG A 119 -20.21 8.57 9.60
C ARG A 119 -19.44 8.50 10.92
N GLN A 120 -19.80 9.41 11.81
CA GLN A 120 -19.13 9.59 13.08
C GLN A 120 -19.24 8.32 13.95
N ALA A 121 -18.11 7.88 14.49
CA ALA A 121 -18.09 6.80 15.48
C ALA A 121 -18.71 7.27 16.80
N VAL A 122 -19.40 6.35 17.49
CA VAL A 122 -20.07 6.67 18.77
C VAL A 122 -19.03 7.12 19.79
N GLY A 123 -19.28 8.27 20.43
CA GLY A 123 -18.38 8.84 21.45
C GLY A 123 -17.14 9.56 20.89
N GLN A 124 -17.09 9.83 19.58
CA GLN A 124 -15.95 10.47 18.92
C GLN A 124 -16.37 11.76 18.24
N ASN A 125 -15.53 12.80 18.29
CA ASN A 125 -15.86 14.13 17.75
C ASN A 125 -15.27 14.40 16.35
N THR A 126 -14.66 13.39 15.73
CA THR A 126 -13.95 13.52 14.46
C THR A 126 -14.45 12.49 13.46
N HIS A 127 -14.76 12.95 12.25
CA HIS A 127 -15.10 12.08 11.14
C HIS A 127 -13.83 11.53 10.49
N CYS A 128 -13.87 10.26 10.09
CA CYS A 128 -12.82 9.70 9.25
C CYS A 128 -13.00 10.17 7.80
N GLU A 129 -11.90 10.57 7.16
CA GLU A 129 -11.90 10.98 5.76
C GLU A 129 -11.16 9.95 4.91
N PHE A 130 -11.77 9.58 3.79
CA PHE A 130 -11.18 8.70 2.79
C PHE A 130 -11.09 9.42 1.45
N ARG A 131 -10.18 8.94 0.60
CA ARG A 131 -9.98 9.41 -0.77
C ARG A 131 -10.03 8.22 -1.74
N THR A 132 -10.74 8.37 -2.85
CA THR A 132 -10.86 7.30 -3.87
C THR A 132 -9.52 7.06 -4.58
N ALA A 133 -9.18 5.79 -4.84
CA ALA A 133 -7.91 5.40 -5.44
C ALA A 133 -7.84 5.58 -6.95
N ALA A 134 -9.00 5.58 -7.62
CA ALA A 134 -9.14 5.68 -9.06
C ALA A 134 -10.39 6.49 -9.41
N ALA A 135 -10.50 6.91 -10.67
CA ALA A 135 -11.73 7.49 -11.18
C ALA A 135 -12.82 6.40 -11.27
N LEU A 136 -14.03 6.71 -10.83
CA LEU A 136 -15.17 5.79 -10.85
C LEU A 136 -16.22 6.31 -11.82
N ARG A 137 -16.54 5.54 -12.85
CA ARG A 137 -17.70 5.79 -13.71
C ARG A 137 -18.91 5.04 -13.17
N VAL A 138 -20.06 5.71 -13.16
CA VAL A 138 -21.32 5.12 -12.74
C VAL A 138 -22.28 5.05 -13.91
N TRP A 139 -22.97 3.92 -14.01
CA TRP A 139 -23.85 3.57 -15.12
C TRP A 139 -25.26 3.25 -14.59
N PRO A 140 -26.32 3.44 -15.40
CA PRO A 140 -27.69 3.08 -15.02
C PRO A 140 -27.89 1.57 -15.20
N LEU A 141 -27.16 0.77 -14.42
CA LEU A 141 -27.07 -0.68 -14.57
C LEU A 141 -27.18 -1.39 -13.23
N GLU A 142 -27.93 -2.49 -13.24
CA GLU A 142 -28.05 -3.41 -12.11
C GLU A 142 -27.71 -4.84 -12.54
N ILE A 143 -27.09 -5.61 -11.63
CA ILE A 143 -26.84 -7.04 -11.83
C ILE A 143 -28.08 -7.79 -11.34
N GLN A 144 -28.85 -8.37 -12.27
CA GLN A 144 -29.98 -9.23 -11.91
C GLN A 144 -29.54 -10.62 -11.48
N ARG A 145 -28.50 -11.16 -12.14
CA ARG A 145 -28.06 -12.54 -11.94
C ARG A 145 -26.57 -12.67 -12.21
N ALA A 146 -25.85 -13.34 -11.33
CA ALA A 146 -24.51 -13.85 -11.62
C ALA A 146 -24.47 -15.36 -11.35
N GLN A 147 -23.99 -16.14 -12.31
CA GLN A 147 -23.94 -17.60 -12.23
C GLN A 147 -22.65 -18.14 -12.84
N TYR A 148 -22.01 -19.04 -12.10
CA TYR A 148 -20.86 -19.80 -12.59
C TYR A 148 -21.33 -21.09 -13.27
N PHE A 149 -20.66 -21.48 -14.35
CA PHE A 149 -20.90 -22.77 -15.01
C PHE A 149 -19.59 -23.45 -15.39
N THR A 150 -19.56 -24.77 -15.32
CA THR A 150 -18.56 -25.62 -15.98
C THR A 150 -19.10 -26.21 -17.29
N TYR A 151 -20.43 -26.36 -17.38
CA TYR A 151 -21.13 -26.85 -18.57
C TYR A 151 -22.36 -25.99 -18.86
N ALA A 152 -22.47 -25.46 -20.08
CA ALA A 152 -23.59 -24.63 -20.52
C ALA A 152 -23.97 -24.99 -21.97
N PRO A 153 -24.91 -25.94 -22.17
CA PRO A 153 -25.32 -26.38 -23.51
C PRO A 153 -26.19 -25.35 -24.25
N ASP A 154 -26.78 -24.41 -23.53
CA ASP A 154 -27.59 -23.30 -24.08
C ASP A 154 -26.73 -22.19 -24.69
N LEU A 155 -25.42 -22.19 -24.43
CA LEU A 155 -24.48 -21.26 -25.02
C LEU A 155 -23.87 -21.86 -26.30
N PRO A 156 -23.72 -21.08 -27.38
CA PRO A 156 -23.09 -21.54 -28.61
C PRO A 156 -21.56 -21.63 -28.46
N LEU A 157 -21.06 -22.29 -27.41
CA LEU A 157 -19.62 -22.37 -27.11
C LEU A 157 -18.82 -23.03 -28.25
N ASN A 158 -19.47 -23.92 -29.00
CA ASN A 158 -18.88 -24.62 -30.14
C ASN A 158 -18.52 -23.71 -31.32
N THR A 159 -19.13 -22.53 -31.43
CA THR A 159 -18.80 -21.57 -32.49
C THR A 159 -17.55 -20.75 -32.15
N HIS A 160 -17.10 -20.76 -30.89
CA HIS A 160 -15.91 -20.03 -30.49
C HIS A 160 -14.65 -20.67 -31.09
N PRO A 161 -13.71 -19.89 -31.66
CA PRO A 161 -12.47 -20.44 -32.24
C PRO A 161 -11.65 -21.30 -31.27
N GLN A 162 -11.77 -21.03 -29.98
CA GLN A 162 -11.10 -21.76 -28.89
C GLN A 162 -12.05 -22.63 -28.07
N ALA A 163 -13.16 -23.12 -28.65
CA ALA A 163 -14.18 -23.91 -27.96
C ALA A 163 -13.61 -25.04 -27.08
N ARG A 164 -12.60 -25.76 -27.59
CA ARG A 164 -11.95 -26.88 -26.89
C ARG A 164 -11.20 -26.47 -25.62
N SER A 165 -10.80 -25.21 -25.51
CA SER A 165 -10.11 -24.69 -24.32
C SER A 165 -11.09 -24.23 -23.25
N ILE A 166 -12.36 -23.98 -23.59
CA ILE A 166 -13.38 -23.54 -22.62
C ILE A 166 -13.67 -24.69 -21.64
N ARG A 167 -13.56 -24.39 -20.35
CA ARG A 167 -13.87 -25.33 -19.26
C ARG A 167 -14.87 -24.77 -18.26
N GLY A 168 -15.21 -23.49 -18.37
CA GLY A 168 -16.23 -22.85 -17.56
C GLY A 168 -16.36 -21.37 -17.90
N GLY A 169 -17.25 -20.69 -17.20
CA GLY A 169 -17.49 -19.27 -17.38
C GLY A 169 -18.34 -18.65 -16.28
N LEU A 170 -18.40 -17.33 -16.28
CA LEU A 170 -19.25 -16.52 -15.40
C LEU A 170 -20.27 -15.76 -16.25
N ARG A 171 -21.55 -16.02 -16.02
CA ARG A 171 -22.68 -15.36 -16.67
C ARG A 171 -23.17 -14.24 -15.77
N ILE A 172 -23.30 -13.05 -16.33
CA ILE A 172 -23.77 -11.85 -15.64
C ILE A 172 -24.92 -11.29 -16.47
N ALA A 173 -26.13 -11.36 -15.94
CA ALA A 173 -27.29 -10.69 -16.52
C ALA A 173 -27.36 -9.26 -15.97
N LEU A 174 -27.30 -8.30 -16.88
CA LEU A 174 -27.39 -6.87 -16.60
C LEU A 174 -28.72 -6.33 -17.08
N HIS A 175 -29.29 -5.43 -16.28
CA HIS A 175 -30.51 -4.69 -16.58
C HIS A 175 -30.22 -3.20 -16.55
N THR A 176 -30.77 -2.48 -17.52
CA THR A 176 -30.71 -1.01 -17.55
C THR A 176 -31.76 -0.41 -16.64
N THR A 177 -31.45 0.71 -16.01
CA THR A 177 -32.41 1.49 -15.22
C THR A 177 -32.85 2.76 -15.98
N ALA A 178 -33.70 3.58 -15.37
CA ALA A 178 -34.21 4.84 -15.94
C ALA A 178 -34.96 4.71 -17.28
N GLY A 179 -35.47 3.51 -17.61
CA GLY A 179 -36.18 3.26 -18.87
C GLY A 179 -35.31 3.39 -20.13
N LEU A 180 -33.99 3.25 -19.98
CA LEU A 180 -33.02 3.34 -21.07
C LEU A 180 -32.77 1.97 -21.72
N ASP A 181 -32.36 1.98 -22.98
CA ASP A 181 -31.84 0.79 -23.66
C ASP A 181 -30.30 0.77 -23.65
N PHE A 182 -29.68 -0.41 -23.77
CA PHE A 182 -28.22 -0.54 -23.88
C PHE A 182 -27.64 0.23 -25.09
N SER A 183 -28.41 0.42 -26.16
CA SER A 183 -28.01 1.24 -27.31
C SER A 183 -27.82 2.74 -26.99
N GLN A 184 -28.44 3.22 -25.91
CA GLN A 184 -28.41 4.63 -25.49
C GLN A 184 -27.31 4.91 -24.46
N ILE A 185 -26.69 3.87 -23.88
CA ILE A 185 -25.67 4.01 -22.84
C ILE A 185 -24.29 4.01 -23.50
N ALA A 186 -23.42 4.93 -23.09
CA ALA A 186 -22.04 5.04 -23.56
C ALA A 186 -21.05 4.10 -22.83
N LEU A 187 -21.47 2.87 -22.52
CA LEU A 187 -20.70 1.87 -21.79
C LEU A 187 -19.60 1.23 -22.65
N ASP A 188 -18.38 1.77 -22.57
CA ASP A 188 -17.18 1.14 -23.16
C ASP A 188 -16.41 0.25 -22.17
N ASP A 189 -16.28 0.71 -20.93
CA ASP A 189 -15.53 0.04 -19.86
C ASP A 189 -16.46 -0.33 -18.70
N LEU A 190 -16.60 -1.63 -18.43
CA LEU A 190 -17.31 -2.15 -17.27
C LEU A 190 -16.31 -2.70 -16.25
N VAL A 191 -16.31 -2.12 -15.04
CA VAL A 191 -15.46 -2.58 -13.93
C VAL A 191 -16.29 -3.43 -12.98
N LEU A 192 -15.84 -4.66 -12.76
CA LEU A 192 -16.45 -5.64 -11.87
C LEU A 192 -15.60 -5.76 -10.61
N HIS A 193 -16.24 -5.71 -9.45
CA HIS A 193 -15.63 -6.11 -8.17
C HIS A 193 -16.14 -7.49 -7.76
N PHE A 194 -15.22 -8.40 -7.43
CA PHE A 194 -15.58 -9.73 -6.93
C PHE A 194 -15.77 -9.69 -5.41
N SER A 195 -17.02 -9.82 -4.97
CA SER A 195 -17.47 -9.74 -3.58
C SER A 195 -17.94 -11.11 -3.03
N GLY A 196 -18.54 -11.11 -1.84
CA GLY A 196 -19.05 -12.32 -1.16
C GLY A 196 -18.03 -12.97 -0.21
N GLY A 197 -18.01 -14.29 -0.10
CA GLY A 197 -16.98 -15.00 0.67
C GLY A 197 -15.59 -14.80 0.06
N GLU A 198 -14.56 -14.63 0.90
CA GLU A 198 -13.21 -14.28 0.43
C GLU A 198 -12.63 -15.34 -0.52
N ASP A 199 -12.81 -16.62 -0.20
CA ASP A 199 -12.35 -17.74 -1.05
C ASP A 199 -13.01 -17.71 -2.44
N VAL A 200 -14.33 -17.45 -2.50
CA VAL A 200 -15.09 -17.40 -3.76
C VAL A 200 -14.65 -16.21 -4.61
N ALA A 201 -14.51 -15.04 -4.00
CA ALA A 201 -14.03 -13.83 -4.68
C ALA A 201 -12.63 -14.05 -5.29
N TRP A 202 -11.72 -14.68 -4.55
CA TRP A 202 -10.36 -14.97 -5.04
C TRP A 202 -10.34 -15.98 -6.18
N GLN A 203 -11.18 -17.01 -6.11
CA GLN A 203 -11.30 -18.00 -7.18
C GLN A 203 -11.92 -17.40 -8.46
N LEU A 204 -12.95 -16.55 -8.33
CA LEU A 204 -13.53 -15.82 -9.47
C LEU A 204 -12.52 -14.87 -10.11
N HIS A 205 -11.76 -14.14 -9.29
CA HIS A 205 -10.68 -13.27 -9.74
C HIS A 205 -9.60 -14.05 -10.50
N GLU A 206 -9.14 -15.19 -9.95
CA GLU A 206 -8.17 -16.07 -10.62
C GLU A 206 -8.72 -16.65 -11.93
N CYS A 207 -9.96 -17.14 -11.96
CA CYS A 207 -10.60 -17.63 -13.18
C CYS A 207 -10.69 -16.55 -14.26
N THR A 208 -11.02 -15.32 -13.87
CA THR A 208 -11.22 -14.21 -14.80
C THR A 208 -9.92 -13.71 -15.40
N LEU A 209 -8.87 -13.56 -14.59
CA LEU A 209 -7.62 -12.95 -15.03
C LEU A 209 -6.51 -13.94 -15.37
N GLY A 210 -6.63 -15.20 -14.95
CA GLY A 210 -5.60 -16.22 -15.17
C GLY A 210 -5.45 -16.57 -16.64
N GLN A 211 -6.49 -17.14 -17.23
CA GLN A 211 -6.49 -17.51 -18.65
C GLN A 211 -7.86 -17.22 -19.26
N PRO A 212 -8.21 -15.94 -19.44
CA PRO A 212 -9.41 -15.57 -20.16
C PRO A 212 -9.34 -16.06 -21.61
N ILE A 213 -10.45 -16.60 -22.10
CA ILE A 213 -10.60 -17.04 -23.50
C ILE A 213 -11.27 -15.93 -24.32
N GLY A 214 -12.20 -15.19 -23.71
CA GLY A 214 -12.94 -14.10 -24.34
C GLY A 214 -14.19 -13.75 -23.57
N VAL A 215 -14.95 -12.80 -24.11
CA VAL A 215 -16.26 -12.39 -23.57
C VAL A 215 -17.32 -12.59 -24.65
N MET A 216 -18.46 -13.16 -24.28
CA MET A 216 -19.66 -13.21 -25.12
C MET A 216 -20.68 -12.21 -24.58
N VAL A 217 -21.34 -11.49 -25.48
CA VAL A 217 -22.40 -10.53 -25.15
C VAL A 217 -23.61 -10.90 -25.99
N ARG A 218 -24.78 -11.03 -25.35
CA ARG A 218 -26.04 -11.33 -26.05
C ARG A 218 -27.24 -10.65 -25.40
N PRO A 219 -28.25 -10.26 -26.17
CA PRO A 219 -29.46 -9.68 -25.59
C PRO A 219 -30.30 -10.76 -24.87
N LEU A 220 -30.99 -10.32 -23.82
CA LEU A 220 -32.00 -11.10 -23.10
C LEU A 220 -33.36 -10.46 -23.34
N SER A 221 -34.40 -11.27 -23.43
CA SER A 221 -35.77 -10.79 -23.35
C SER A 221 -36.10 -10.37 -21.90
N PRO A 222 -37.10 -9.52 -21.66
CA PRO A 222 -37.57 -9.18 -20.31
C PRO A 222 -38.02 -10.37 -19.43
N SER A 223 -38.26 -11.55 -20.02
CA SER A 223 -38.53 -12.80 -19.29
C SER A 223 -37.26 -13.61 -18.97
N GLY A 224 -36.07 -13.05 -19.22
CA GLY A 224 -34.78 -13.72 -19.10
C GLY A 224 -34.47 -14.76 -20.20
N ALA A 225 -35.34 -14.90 -21.21
CA ALA A 225 -35.10 -15.80 -22.33
C ALA A 225 -34.02 -15.26 -23.28
N LEU A 226 -33.24 -16.17 -23.84
CA LEU A 226 -32.13 -15.86 -24.73
C LEU A 226 -32.65 -15.35 -26.08
N GLN A 227 -32.18 -14.20 -26.54
CA GLN A 227 -32.56 -13.62 -27.83
C GLN A 227 -31.32 -13.15 -28.61
N GLY A 228 -31.50 -12.97 -29.92
CA GLY A 228 -30.51 -12.34 -30.79
C GLY A 228 -29.22 -13.12 -31.03
N GLU A 229 -28.31 -12.49 -31.79
CA GLU A 229 -27.00 -13.03 -32.10
C GLU A 229 -26.00 -12.80 -30.96
N VAL A 230 -25.09 -13.75 -30.78
CA VAL A 230 -23.99 -13.60 -29.83
C VAL A 230 -22.86 -12.82 -30.47
N ARG A 231 -22.41 -11.77 -29.77
CA ARG A 231 -21.25 -10.96 -30.14
C ARG A 231 -20.08 -11.31 -29.23
N HIS A 232 -18.85 -11.17 -29.75
CA HIS A 232 -17.65 -11.64 -29.07
C HIS A 232 -16.62 -10.51 -28.90
N LEU A 233 -15.94 -10.51 -27.76
CA LEU A 233 -14.73 -9.74 -27.51
C LEU A 233 -13.54 -10.66 -27.28
N PRO A 234 -12.33 -10.26 -27.72
CA PRO A 234 -11.11 -11.03 -27.51
C PRO A 234 -10.74 -11.08 -26.02
N PRO A 235 -9.87 -12.02 -25.62
CA PRO A 235 -9.43 -12.13 -24.22
C PRO A 235 -8.72 -10.87 -23.71
N ASP A 236 -8.10 -10.08 -24.59
CA ASP A 236 -7.43 -8.81 -24.26
C ASP A 236 -8.40 -7.69 -23.82
N ALA A 237 -9.71 -7.90 -23.98
CA ALA A 237 -10.74 -7.03 -23.43
C ALA A 237 -10.83 -7.15 -21.91
N ILE A 238 -10.47 -8.30 -21.34
CA ILE A 238 -10.45 -8.52 -19.89
C ILE A 238 -9.09 -8.04 -19.36
N ARG A 239 -9.12 -7.05 -18.46
CA ARG A 239 -7.92 -6.43 -17.90
C ARG A 239 -7.96 -6.46 -16.38
N ALA A 240 -6.78 -6.68 -15.79
CA ALA A 240 -6.59 -6.56 -14.36
C ALA A 240 -6.66 -5.08 -13.94
N VAL A 241 -7.18 -4.82 -12.73
CA VAL A 241 -7.29 -3.47 -12.14
C VAL A 241 -6.59 -3.46 -10.78
N GLY A 242 -5.92 -2.36 -10.45
CA GLY A 242 -5.24 -2.12 -9.18
C GLY A 242 -3.70 -2.15 -9.26
N PHE A 243 -3.12 -2.40 -10.43
CA PHE A 243 -1.66 -2.58 -10.59
C PHE A 243 -0.94 -1.34 -11.14
N GLU A 244 -1.68 -0.43 -11.76
CA GLU A 244 -1.13 0.76 -12.41
C GLU A 244 -1.02 1.94 -11.41
N ASP A 245 -0.25 2.97 -11.77
CA ASP A 245 0.04 4.11 -10.89
C ASP A 245 -1.16 5.07 -10.73
N ASP A 246 -2.04 5.10 -11.73
CA ASP A 246 -3.31 5.82 -11.71
C ASP A 246 -4.36 5.15 -10.81
N GLU A 247 -4.12 3.91 -10.36
CA GLU A 247 -5.01 3.10 -9.51
C GLU A 247 -4.46 2.92 -8.08
N ALA A 248 -3.29 3.50 -7.78
CA ALA A 248 -2.60 3.36 -6.50
C ALA A 248 -3.37 3.97 -5.31
N LEU A 249 -3.35 3.30 -4.15
CA LEU A 249 -3.85 3.85 -2.89
C LEU A 249 -2.76 4.65 -2.18
N LEU A 250 -1.54 4.12 -2.11
CA LEU A 250 -0.39 4.83 -1.54
C LEU A 250 0.16 5.84 -2.56
N PRO A 251 0.77 6.95 -2.11
CA PRO A 251 1.28 7.95 -3.03
C PRO A 251 2.36 7.38 -3.95
N VAL A 252 2.44 7.92 -5.16
CA VAL A 252 3.42 7.51 -6.16
C VAL A 252 4.62 8.46 -6.07
N THR A 253 5.78 7.94 -5.70
CA THR A 253 7.03 8.72 -5.65
C THR A 253 7.77 8.67 -6.98
N ALA A 254 8.23 9.82 -7.46
CA ALA A 254 9.12 9.90 -8.63
C ALA A 254 10.57 9.50 -8.31
N THR A 255 10.98 9.60 -7.05
CA THR A 255 12.36 9.38 -6.58
C THR A 255 12.66 7.92 -6.24
N GLY A 256 11.65 7.06 -6.23
CA GLY A 256 11.75 5.69 -5.73
C GLY A 256 11.27 4.64 -6.71
N PHE A 257 11.75 3.42 -6.52
CA PHE A 257 11.29 2.25 -7.25
C PHE A 257 9.80 1.98 -6.96
N SER A 258 8.94 2.23 -7.95
CA SER A 258 7.49 2.18 -7.77
C SER A 258 6.90 0.78 -7.53
N GLY A 259 7.67 -0.29 -7.73
CA GLY A 259 7.20 -1.66 -7.48
C GLY A 259 7.11 -2.03 -5.99
N PHE A 260 7.84 -1.34 -5.11
CA PHE A 260 7.73 -1.55 -3.65
C PHE A 260 6.35 -1.20 -3.10
N ARG A 261 5.70 -0.18 -3.70
CA ARG A 261 4.32 0.18 -3.39
C ARG A 261 3.38 -1.01 -3.53
N LEU A 262 3.48 -1.77 -4.62
CA LEU A 262 2.59 -2.91 -4.89
C LEU A 262 2.72 -3.99 -3.82
N LEU A 263 3.94 -4.25 -3.33
CA LEU A 263 4.16 -5.17 -2.22
C LEU A 263 3.51 -4.66 -0.94
N GLN A 264 3.73 -3.38 -0.61
CA GLN A 264 3.15 -2.75 0.57
C GLN A 264 1.62 -2.78 0.53
N GLU A 265 1.00 -2.43 -0.60
CA GLU A 265 -0.45 -2.49 -0.78
C GLU A 265 -0.99 -3.92 -0.73
N TYR A 266 -0.27 -4.92 -1.27
CA TYR A 266 -0.65 -6.33 -1.19
C TYR A 266 -0.71 -6.85 0.26
N PHE A 267 0.33 -6.57 1.06
CA PHE A 267 0.36 -7.00 2.46
C PHE A 267 -0.58 -6.19 3.36
N ALA A 268 -0.85 -4.93 3.02
CA ALA A 268 -1.75 -4.07 3.78
C ALA A 268 -3.24 -4.35 3.51
N PHE A 269 -3.63 -4.49 2.24
CA PHE A 269 -5.03 -4.63 1.84
C PHE A 269 -5.17 -5.33 0.47
N PRO A 270 -5.07 -6.67 0.42
CA PRO A 270 -5.11 -7.40 -0.85
C PRO A 270 -6.43 -7.22 -1.60
N GLN A 271 -7.55 -6.99 -0.90
CA GLN A 271 -8.87 -6.85 -1.51
C GLN A 271 -8.97 -5.69 -2.51
N ARG A 272 -8.04 -4.72 -2.50
CA ARG A 272 -7.95 -3.68 -3.56
C ARG A 272 -7.77 -4.25 -4.96
N PHE A 273 -7.24 -5.48 -5.08
CA PHE A 273 -6.97 -6.14 -6.35
C PHE A 273 -8.13 -7.02 -6.82
N GLN A 274 -9.25 -7.12 -6.09
CA GLN A 274 -10.41 -7.97 -6.43
C GLN A 274 -11.27 -7.40 -7.57
N PHE A 275 -10.63 -6.88 -8.62
CA PHE A 275 -11.31 -6.19 -9.71
C PHE A 275 -10.87 -6.71 -11.07
N ALA A 276 -11.81 -6.71 -12.02
CA ALA A 276 -11.54 -6.92 -13.43
C ALA A 276 -12.28 -5.87 -14.25
N ARG A 277 -11.66 -5.41 -15.33
CA ARG A 277 -12.27 -4.50 -16.31
C ARG A 277 -12.55 -5.25 -17.60
N ILE A 278 -13.72 -5.01 -18.19
CA ILE A 278 -14.09 -5.46 -19.52
C ILE A 278 -14.17 -4.21 -20.40
N ALA A 279 -13.24 -4.09 -21.34
CA ALA A 279 -13.13 -2.95 -22.24
C ALA A 279 -13.71 -3.26 -23.63
N GLY A 280 -14.11 -2.22 -24.37
CA GLY A 280 -14.58 -2.35 -25.74
C GLY A 280 -16.03 -2.81 -25.85
N LEU A 281 -16.86 -2.59 -24.83
CA LEU A 281 -18.26 -3.00 -24.85
C LEU A 281 -19.14 -2.10 -25.74
N GLN A 282 -18.77 -0.83 -25.93
CA GLN A 282 -19.63 0.16 -26.58
C GLN A 282 -20.03 -0.24 -28.01
N PRO A 283 -19.09 -0.68 -28.88
CA PRO A 283 -19.45 -1.07 -30.24
C PRO A 283 -20.39 -2.28 -30.29
N LEU A 284 -20.40 -3.13 -29.26
CA LEU A 284 -21.28 -4.29 -29.19
C LEU A 284 -22.67 -3.91 -28.70
N LEU A 285 -22.77 -2.94 -27.79
CA LEU A 285 -24.02 -2.55 -27.14
C LEU A 285 -24.81 -1.49 -27.93
N ALA A 286 -24.13 -0.64 -28.71
CA ALA A 286 -24.74 0.43 -29.49
C ALA A 286 -25.86 -0.06 -30.44
N ASP A 287 -25.73 -1.27 -30.99
CA ASP A 287 -26.77 -1.86 -31.87
C ASP A 287 -27.67 -2.88 -31.15
N MET A 288 -27.82 -2.77 -29.82
CA MET A 288 -28.71 -3.62 -29.01
C MET A 288 -29.78 -2.76 -28.33
N PRO A 289 -30.93 -2.49 -28.98
CA PRO A 289 -32.05 -1.75 -28.39
C PRO A 289 -32.85 -2.67 -27.45
N VAL A 290 -32.22 -3.06 -26.34
CA VAL A 290 -32.81 -3.91 -25.30
C VAL A 290 -32.47 -3.37 -23.93
N THR A 291 -33.29 -3.71 -22.94
CA THR A 291 -33.08 -3.35 -21.54
C THR A 291 -32.26 -4.40 -20.77
N GLU A 292 -32.09 -5.60 -21.32
CA GLU A 292 -31.39 -6.70 -20.65
C GLU A 292 -30.35 -7.35 -21.56
N VAL A 293 -29.15 -7.58 -21.03
CA VAL A 293 -28.02 -8.20 -21.73
C VAL A 293 -27.34 -9.20 -20.82
N GLU A 294 -26.92 -10.34 -21.38
CA GLU A 294 -26.05 -11.29 -20.70
C GLU A 294 -24.60 -11.11 -21.18
N ILE A 295 -23.71 -10.82 -20.24
CA ILE A 295 -22.26 -10.85 -20.43
C ILE A 295 -21.74 -12.17 -19.88
N VAL A 296 -21.05 -12.95 -20.72
CA VAL A 296 -20.46 -14.24 -20.33
C VAL A 296 -18.95 -14.18 -20.47
N LEU A 297 -18.25 -14.28 -19.35
CA LEU A 297 -16.80 -14.41 -19.31
C LEU A 297 -16.42 -15.88 -19.49
N LEU A 298 -15.58 -16.20 -20.47
CA LEU A 298 -15.17 -17.57 -20.78
C LEU A 298 -13.75 -17.84 -20.26
N PHE A 299 -13.57 -18.97 -19.57
CA PHE A 299 -12.31 -19.33 -18.93
C PHE A 299 -11.80 -20.70 -19.40
N SER A 300 -10.48 -20.89 -19.36
CA SER A 300 -9.85 -22.20 -19.62
C SER A 300 -9.91 -23.17 -18.42
N ARG A 301 -10.44 -22.70 -17.28
CA ARG A 301 -10.57 -23.46 -16.03
C ARG A 301 -12.03 -23.54 -15.60
N GLY A 302 -12.46 -24.75 -15.25
CA GLY A 302 -13.76 -25.05 -14.64
C GLY A 302 -13.58 -25.50 -13.19
N ASP A 303 -14.40 -25.02 -12.27
CA ASP A 303 -14.46 -25.46 -10.88
C ASP A 303 -15.92 -25.71 -10.47
N ALA A 304 -16.33 -26.98 -10.40
CA ALA A 304 -17.71 -27.34 -10.12
C ALA A 304 -18.16 -26.92 -8.70
N ALA A 305 -17.23 -26.65 -7.78
CA ALA A 305 -17.58 -26.14 -6.46
C ALA A 305 -18.17 -24.72 -6.53
N LEU A 306 -17.73 -23.91 -7.50
CA LEU A 306 -18.21 -22.53 -7.67
C LEU A 306 -19.65 -22.45 -8.19
N GLU A 307 -20.15 -23.46 -8.91
CA GLU A 307 -21.51 -23.45 -9.48
C GLU A 307 -22.60 -23.25 -8.41
N LYS A 308 -22.37 -23.77 -7.20
CA LYS A 308 -23.33 -23.68 -6.09
C LYS A 308 -23.11 -22.45 -5.19
N LEU A 309 -21.93 -21.84 -5.26
CA LEU A 309 -21.52 -20.76 -4.36
C LEU A 309 -21.67 -19.38 -4.98
N VAL A 310 -21.61 -19.29 -6.31
CA VAL A 310 -21.66 -18.02 -7.03
C VAL A 310 -23.11 -17.57 -7.23
N SER A 311 -23.39 -16.36 -6.77
CA SER A 311 -24.66 -15.67 -6.85
C SER A 311 -24.45 -14.21 -7.27
N ALA A 312 -25.54 -13.46 -7.45
CA ALA A 312 -25.49 -12.03 -7.79
C ALA A 312 -24.64 -11.21 -6.79
N ASP A 313 -24.64 -11.57 -5.50
CA ASP A 313 -23.89 -10.86 -4.46
C ASP A 313 -22.37 -10.99 -4.60
N ASN A 314 -21.88 -11.92 -5.42
CA ASN A 314 -20.46 -12.14 -5.65
C ASN A 314 -19.85 -11.22 -6.71
N VAL A 315 -20.68 -10.46 -7.43
CA VAL A 315 -20.22 -9.49 -8.42
C VAL A 315 -20.93 -8.18 -8.13
N GLN A 316 -20.17 -7.10 -7.95
CA GLN A 316 -20.71 -5.77 -7.71
C GLN A 316 -20.18 -4.78 -8.74
N LEU A 317 -21.06 -3.85 -9.13
CA LEU A 317 -20.73 -2.68 -9.94
C LEU A 317 -20.44 -1.49 -9.03
N HIS A 318 -19.90 -0.43 -9.63
CA HIS A 318 -19.74 0.88 -8.99
C HIS A 318 -18.89 0.83 -7.71
N CYS A 319 -17.93 -0.08 -7.65
CA CYS A 319 -16.99 -0.23 -6.54
C CYS A 319 -15.66 0.44 -6.85
N VAL A 320 -15.03 1.03 -5.84
CA VAL A 320 -13.68 1.59 -5.95
C VAL A 320 -12.92 1.46 -4.62
N PRO A 321 -11.62 1.15 -4.63
CA PRO A 321 -10.80 1.24 -3.42
C PRO A 321 -10.69 2.67 -2.91
N ALA A 322 -10.63 2.85 -1.59
CA ALA A 322 -10.43 4.14 -0.94
C ALA A 322 -9.42 4.04 0.21
N ILE A 323 -8.67 5.12 0.45
CA ILE A 323 -7.64 5.20 1.49
C ILE A 323 -7.94 6.31 2.49
N ASN A 324 -7.68 6.06 3.78
CA ASN A 324 -7.71 7.05 4.85
C ASN A 324 -6.46 7.94 4.82
N LEU A 325 -6.27 8.68 3.73
CA LEU A 325 -5.13 9.56 3.51
C LEU A 325 -5.60 10.82 2.80
N PHE A 326 -5.43 11.97 3.43
CA PHE A 326 -5.94 13.24 2.92
C PHE A 326 -4.98 14.39 3.23
N SER A 327 -4.99 15.40 2.37
CA SER A 327 -4.22 16.63 2.59
C SER A 327 -4.87 17.48 3.67
N ARG A 328 -4.07 18.00 4.60
CA ARG A 328 -4.51 18.91 5.66
C ARG A 328 -3.44 19.94 5.94
N ARG A 329 -3.86 21.19 6.12
CA ARG A 329 -3.02 22.25 6.70
C ARG A 329 -2.96 22.06 8.21
N LEU A 330 -1.76 21.94 8.77
CA LEU A 330 -1.55 21.79 10.20
C LEU A 330 -1.72 23.13 10.94
N ASP A 331 -1.88 23.05 12.25
CA ASP A 331 -1.84 24.24 13.11
C ASP A 331 -0.49 24.96 12.98
N ARG A 332 -0.52 26.30 13.04
CA ARG A 332 0.69 27.15 12.93
C ARG A 332 1.73 26.74 13.95
N VAL A 333 2.94 26.43 13.50
CA VAL A 333 4.04 26.01 14.38
C VAL A 333 4.86 27.24 14.75
N PRO A 334 4.86 27.71 16.01
CA PRO A 334 5.66 28.85 16.41
C PRO A 334 7.15 28.50 16.38
N LEU A 335 7.96 29.44 15.87
CA LEU A 335 9.40 29.34 15.89
C LEU A 335 9.92 30.04 17.15
N THR A 336 10.47 29.24 18.07
CA THR A 336 11.03 29.72 19.34
C THR A 336 12.55 29.53 19.32
N GLU A 337 13.28 30.57 19.69
CA GLU A 337 14.73 30.49 19.86
C GLU A 337 15.11 29.44 20.92
N GLY A 338 16.17 28.67 20.65
CA GLY A 338 16.62 27.59 21.53
C GLY A 338 15.93 26.23 21.30
N VAL A 339 14.91 26.17 20.44
CA VAL A 339 14.29 24.90 20.01
C VAL A 339 14.73 24.57 18.58
N SER A 340 15.32 23.39 18.38
CA SER A 340 15.80 22.92 17.07
C SER A 340 14.86 21.93 16.37
N GLN A 341 13.90 21.36 17.10
CA GLN A 341 12.94 20.38 16.61
C GLN A 341 11.52 20.85 16.92
N PHE A 342 10.72 21.01 15.88
CA PHE A 342 9.35 21.51 15.98
C PHE A 342 8.36 20.38 15.80
N HIS A 343 7.53 20.12 16.81
CA HIS A 343 6.51 19.08 16.76
C HIS A 343 5.37 19.49 15.81
N LEU A 344 5.07 18.62 14.84
CA LEU A 344 4.00 18.82 13.88
C LEU A 344 2.71 18.17 14.38
N LEU A 345 1.73 19.00 14.73
CA LEU A 345 0.40 18.57 15.16
C LEU A 345 -0.65 18.98 14.11
N PRO A 346 -1.38 18.02 13.50
CA PRO A 346 -2.43 18.35 12.54
C PRO A 346 -3.57 19.18 13.13
N ASP A 347 -3.88 18.97 14.40
CA ASP A 347 -4.89 19.68 15.16
C ASP A 347 -4.55 19.60 16.66
N ARG A 348 -4.26 20.73 17.30
CA ARG A 348 -3.89 20.82 18.72
C ARG A 348 -5.06 20.54 19.65
N THR A 349 -6.30 20.74 19.20
CA THR A 349 -7.49 20.44 20.00
C THR A 349 -7.75 18.95 20.07
N ARG A 350 -7.27 18.21 19.06
CA ARG A 350 -7.48 16.77 18.89
C ARG A 350 -6.20 16.04 18.47
N PRO A 351 -5.15 16.07 19.29
CA PRO A 351 -3.82 15.55 18.93
C PRO A 351 -3.75 14.00 18.88
N GLN A 352 -4.85 13.31 19.19
CA GLN A 352 -4.95 11.85 19.13
C GLN A 352 -5.69 11.37 17.89
N ASP A 353 -6.47 12.23 17.24
CA ASP A 353 -7.36 11.83 16.14
C ASP A 353 -6.67 11.78 14.78
N PHE A 354 -5.49 12.40 14.69
CA PHE A 354 -4.74 12.51 13.44
C PHE A 354 -3.29 12.05 13.63
N GLU A 355 -2.74 11.52 12.55
CA GLU A 355 -1.33 11.14 12.45
C GLU A 355 -0.76 11.69 11.13
N VAL A 356 0.41 12.33 11.21
CA VAL A 356 1.09 12.89 10.03
C VAL A 356 1.72 11.75 9.23
N HIS A 357 1.32 11.59 7.97
CA HIS A 357 1.90 10.61 7.04
C HIS A 357 3.16 11.17 6.36
N THR A 358 3.02 12.29 5.65
CA THR A 358 4.14 12.93 4.92
C THR A 358 3.93 14.43 4.84
N VAL A 359 4.97 15.21 5.11
CA VAL A 359 4.94 16.67 4.90
C VAL A 359 5.06 16.95 3.40
N THR A 360 4.11 17.68 2.85
CA THR A 360 4.09 18.04 1.42
C THR A 360 4.61 19.46 1.17
N GLU A 361 4.43 20.36 2.14
CA GLU A 361 4.84 21.76 2.01
C GLU A 361 5.16 22.37 3.37
N ALA A 362 6.20 23.21 3.42
CA ALA A 362 6.57 23.99 4.59
C ALA A 362 6.95 25.42 4.19
N ILE A 363 6.24 26.41 4.76
CA ILE A 363 6.43 27.84 4.48
C ILE A 363 6.61 28.57 5.80
N GLY A 364 7.73 29.25 5.99
CA GLY A 364 7.95 30.17 7.09
C GLY A 364 7.35 31.54 6.79
N HIS A 365 6.72 32.12 7.81
CA HIS A 365 6.24 33.50 7.77
C HIS A 365 6.90 34.33 8.89
N GLY A 366 7.39 35.51 8.51
CA GLY A 366 7.84 36.53 9.44
C GLY A 366 6.71 37.36 10.05
N ALA A 367 7.06 38.23 10.99
CA ALA A 367 6.12 39.24 11.49
C ALA A 367 5.77 40.24 10.36
N PRO A 368 4.50 40.63 10.19
CA PRO A 368 4.16 41.74 9.31
C PRO A 368 4.79 43.02 9.87
N GLY A 369 5.79 43.55 9.17
CA GLY A 369 6.31 44.89 9.43
C GLY A 369 5.38 45.94 8.82
N THR A 370 5.32 47.13 9.41
CA THR A 370 4.38 48.21 9.04
C THR A 370 4.52 48.76 7.62
N ASP A 371 5.54 48.39 6.84
CA ASP A 371 5.74 48.89 5.46
C ASP A 371 6.44 47.90 4.50
N THR A 372 6.62 46.63 4.88
CA THR A 372 7.25 45.61 4.02
C THR A 372 6.40 44.35 3.92
N ALA A 373 6.28 43.82 2.70
CA ALA A 373 5.59 42.56 2.43
C ALA A 373 6.07 41.47 3.41
N ALA A 374 5.13 40.68 3.93
CA ALA A 374 5.44 39.60 4.87
C ALA A 374 6.55 38.71 4.29
N VAL A 375 7.64 38.55 5.05
CA VAL A 375 8.75 37.67 4.63
C VAL A 375 8.23 36.24 4.61
N GLU A 376 8.09 35.68 3.41
CA GLU A 376 7.76 34.28 3.19
C GLU A 376 9.01 33.53 2.74
N GLN A 377 9.28 32.40 3.39
CA GLN A 377 10.41 31.54 3.06
C GLN A 377 9.92 30.11 2.84
N VAL A 378 10.10 29.60 1.63
CA VAL A 378 9.74 28.22 1.29
C VAL A 378 10.87 27.29 1.69
N PHE A 379 10.56 26.27 2.48
CA PHE A 379 11.49 25.21 2.86
C PHE A 379 11.25 23.98 1.99
N ARG A 380 12.32 23.45 1.38
CA ARG A 380 12.24 22.21 0.58
C ARG A 380 12.72 21.00 1.39
N PRO A 381 12.21 19.79 1.15
CA PRO A 381 12.76 18.61 1.81
C PRO A 381 14.24 18.45 1.44
N PHE A 382 15.11 18.34 2.45
CA PHE A 382 16.57 18.31 2.28
C PHE A 382 17.02 17.22 1.30
N TYR A 383 16.46 16.03 1.42
CA TYR A 383 16.77 14.87 0.58
C TYR A 383 16.04 14.83 -0.77
N SER A 384 15.14 15.77 -1.04
CA SER A 384 14.46 15.92 -2.35
C SER A 384 15.16 16.90 -3.30
N ALA A 385 16.12 17.68 -2.78
CA ALA A 385 16.85 18.67 -3.55
C ALA A 385 17.84 17.97 -4.49
N PHE A 386 17.42 17.79 -5.74
CA PHE A 386 18.21 17.18 -6.81
C PHE A 386 19.66 17.69 -6.84
N HIS A 387 20.61 16.74 -6.93
CA HIS A 387 22.03 16.93 -7.24
C HIS A 387 22.35 17.53 -8.63
N GLY A 388 21.40 18.23 -9.27
CA GLY A 388 21.55 18.81 -10.60
C GLY A 388 20.91 20.19 -10.78
N THR A 389 20.28 20.77 -9.75
CA THR A 389 19.78 22.15 -9.86
C THR A 389 20.94 23.12 -9.74
N ARG A 390 21.23 23.88 -10.82
CA ARG A 390 22.19 25.00 -10.81
C ARG A 390 21.78 26.16 -9.88
N HIS A 391 20.60 26.08 -9.27
CA HIS A 391 20.06 27.07 -8.36
C HIS A 391 20.21 26.56 -6.92
N SER A 392 20.98 27.29 -6.12
CA SER A 392 21.01 27.10 -4.66
C SER A 392 19.63 27.41 -4.09
N HIS A 393 18.98 26.43 -3.45
CA HIS A 393 17.79 26.72 -2.66
C HIS A 393 18.20 27.27 -1.28
N PRO A 394 17.50 28.31 -0.79
CA PRO A 394 17.93 29.02 0.41
C PRO A 394 17.45 28.38 1.72
N ALA A 395 16.60 27.34 1.68
CA ALA A 395 16.07 26.76 2.90
C ALA A 395 15.62 25.31 2.71
N TYR A 396 15.91 24.49 3.72
CA TYR A 396 15.58 23.08 3.72
C TYR A 396 14.93 22.64 5.03
N PHE A 397 14.15 21.57 4.97
CA PHE A 397 13.66 20.87 6.16
C PHE A 397 13.98 19.38 6.11
N THR A 398 14.11 18.78 7.29
CA THR A 398 14.10 17.33 7.50
C THR A 398 12.99 16.99 8.49
N THR A 399 12.50 15.75 8.41
CA THR A 399 11.54 15.24 9.38
C THR A 399 12.10 14.04 10.11
N THR A 400 11.89 13.99 11.41
CA THR A 400 12.16 12.81 12.24
C THR A 400 10.85 12.28 12.79
N ARG A 401 10.72 10.96 12.79
CA ARG A 401 9.54 10.28 13.32
C ARG A 401 9.93 9.53 14.59
N GLU A 402 9.10 9.62 15.60
CA GLU A 402 9.29 8.90 16.86
C GLU A 402 7.99 8.17 17.26
N PRO A 403 8.07 6.98 17.89
CA PRO A 403 6.87 6.32 18.42
C PRO A 403 6.21 7.21 19.47
N ARG A 404 4.88 7.32 19.47
CA ARG A 404 4.21 8.10 20.49
C ARG A 404 4.35 7.44 21.85
N MET A 405 4.74 8.22 22.86
CA MET A 405 4.73 7.75 24.23
C MET A 405 3.31 7.74 24.81
N LEU A 406 2.94 6.64 25.45
CA LEU A 406 1.69 6.54 26.20
C LEU A 406 1.69 7.52 27.37
N SER A 407 0.62 8.30 27.46
CA SER A 407 0.35 9.18 28.61
C SER A 407 0.14 8.37 29.89
N VAL A 408 0.28 9.02 31.05
CA VAL A 408 0.10 8.37 32.36
C VAL A 408 -1.28 7.72 32.46
N ARG A 409 -2.34 8.43 32.06
CA ARG A 409 -3.71 7.89 32.02
C ARG A 409 -3.81 6.65 31.14
N GLN A 410 -3.25 6.68 29.93
CA GLN A 410 -3.31 5.53 29.02
C GLN A 410 -2.57 4.29 29.55
N ARG A 411 -1.55 4.47 30.38
CA ARG A 411 -0.86 3.33 31.02
C ARG A 411 -1.70 2.71 32.14
N THR A 412 -2.51 3.51 32.82
CA THR A 412 -3.32 3.08 33.97
C THR A 412 -4.71 2.59 33.56
N GLU A 413 -5.36 3.29 32.63
CA GLU A 413 -6.74 3.05 32.19
C GLU A 413 -6.81 2.27 30.87
N GLY A 414 -5.67 2.06 30.21
CA GLY A 414 -5.58 1.43 28.89
C GLY A 414 -5.67 2.44 27.74
N HIS A 415 -5.32 1.98 26.54
CA HIS A 415 -5.40 2.77 25.32
C HIS A 415 -6.71 2.49 24.57
N ARG A 416 -7.17 3.49 23.80
CA ARG A 416 -8.39 3.43 23.00
C ARG A 416 -8.40 2.28 21.99
N SER A 417 -7.25 1.94 21.42
CA SER A 417 -7.08 0.90 20.41
C SER A 417 -5.63 0.39 20.41
N SER A 418 -5.38 -0.72 19.70
CA SER A 418 -4.03 -1.27 19.53
C SER A 418 -3.09 -0.40 18.71
N HIS A 419 -3.58 0.60 17.97
CA HIS A 419 -2.75 1.48 17.15
C HIS A 419 -2.40 2.76 17.92
N ILE A 420 -1.20 2.79 18.49
CA ILE A 420 -0.69 3.95 19.24
C ILE A 420 -0.25 5.07 18.30
N GLY A 421 0.28 4.75 17.11
CA GLY A 421 0.78 5.70 16.12
C GLY A 421 2.11 6.38 16.50
N SER A 422 2.49 7.37 15.71
CA SER A 422 3.78 8.06 15.75
C SER A 422 3.64 9.58 15.74
N GLU A 423 4.69 10.26 16.18
CA GLU A 423 4.82 11.72 16.16
C GLU A 423 5.88 12.13 15.14
N VAL A 424 5.66 13.27 14.48
CA VAL A 424 6.60 13.84 13.52
C VAL A 424 7.13 15.17 14.03
N TYR A 425 8.45 15.30 14.01
CA TYR A 425 9.15 16.54 14.31
C TYR A 425 9.84 17.03 13.04
N MET A 426 9.89 18.34 12.88
CA MET A 426 10.54 19.01 11.76
C MET A 426 11.75 19.79 12.25
N GLN A 427 12.84 19.70 11.51
CA GLN A 427 14.00 20.57 11.65
C GLN A 427 14.12 21.39 10.38
N ILE A 428 14.50 22.66 10.52
CA ILE A 428 14.66 23.58 9.40
C ILE A 428 16.06 24.17 9.41
N VAL A 429 16.59 24.44 8.22
CA VAL A 429 17.87 25.11 8.03
C VAL A 429 17.82 26.08 6.86
N ASP A 430 18.40 27.26 7.05
CA ASP A 430 18.71 28.25 6.03
C ASP A 430 20.24 28.33 5.89
N PRO A 431 20.84 27.95 4.75
CA PRO A 431 22.29 28.01 4.58
C PRO A 431 22.87 29.43 4.62
N GLN A 432 22.07 30.46 4.29
CA GLN A 432 22.51 31.86 4.33
C GLN A 432 22.36 32.47 5.73
N GLN A 433 21.43 31.95 6.54
CA GLN A 433 21.17 32.43 7.91
C GLN A 433 20.93 31.26 8.89
N ALA A 434 21.95 30.45 9.17
CA ALA A 434 21.80 29.28 10.04
C ALA A 434 21.50 29.67 11.51
N PRO A 435 20.53 29.02 12.18
CA PRO A 435 19.69 27.94 11.68
C PRO A 435 18.57 28.43 10.74
N TYR A 436 17.97 29.59 10.97
CA TYR A 436 17.02 30.24 10.04
C TYR A 436 16.93 31.74 10.35
N ALA A 437 16.34 32.53 9.44
CA ALA A 437 16.20 33.97 9.60
C ALA A 437 15.43 34.36 10.87
N ALA A 438 16.00 35.26 11.70
CA ALA A 438 15.41 35.72 12.96
C ALA A 438 14.08 36.48 12.79
N THR A 439 13.77 36.92 11.57
CA THR A 439 12.51 37.57 11.23
C THR A 439 11.34 36.59 11.15
N LEU A 440 11.61 35.29 10.94
CA LEU A 440 10.59 34.24 10.91
C LEU A 440 10.02 33.98 12.31
N ARG A 441 8.70 33.83 12.39
CA ARG A 441 7.98 33.61 13.66
C ARG A 441 7.11 32.36 13.68
N GLN A 442 6.66 31.89 12.52
CA GLN A 442 5.75 30.75 12.42
C GLN A 442 5.95 29.96 11.14
N LEU A 443 5.68 28.65 11.18
CA LEU A 443 5.58 27.80 10.00
C LEU A 443 4.12 27.50 9.68
N ALA A 444 3.76 27.66 8.41
CA ALA A 444 2.66 26.95 7.78
C ALA A 444 3.19 25.62 7.26
N VAL A 445 2.56 24.52 7.67
CA VAL A 445 2.89 23.20 7.14
C VAL A 445 1.62 22.59 6.55
N THR A 446 1.75 22.01 5.37
CA THR A 446 0.73 21.14 4.76
C THR A 446 1.29 19.72 4.73
N ALA A 447 0.47 18.75 5.12
CA ALA A 447 0.85 17.34 5.10
C ALA A 447 -0.30 16.45 4.68
N LEU A 448 0.06 15.26 4.20
CA LEU A 448 -0.86 14.14 4.18
C LEU A 448 -1.02 13.62 5.60
N CYS A 449 -2.28 13.42 6.01
CA CYS A 449 -2.65 12.94 7.34
C CYS A 449 -3.57 11.72 7.22
N THR A 450 -3.53 10.88 8.24
CA THR A 450 -4.50 9.80 8.46
C THR A 450 -5.31 10.10 9.71
N ASN A 451 -6.43 9.42 9.89
CA ASN A 451 -7.24 9.47 11.11
C ASN A 451 -6.76 8.49 12.18
N ARG A 452 -5.47 8.16 12.20
CA ARG A 452 -4.84 7.27 13.19
C ARG A 452 -5.66 6.00 13.42
N ASP A 453 -6.21 5.80 14.63
CA ASP A 453 -6.97 4.63 15.03
C ASP A 453 -8.49 4.79 14.89
N LEU A 454 -8.99 5.97 14.52
CA LEU A 454 -10.42 6.20 14.31
C LEU A 454 -11.05 5.21 13.32
N PRO A 455 -10.38 4.79 12.21
CA PRO A 455 -10.95 3.79 11.31
C PRO A 455 -11.34 2.48 11.98
N LEU A 456 -10.64 2.07 13.05
CA LEU A 456 -10.94 0.83 13.79
C LEU A 456 -12.27 0.88 14.56
N LEU A 457 -12.83 2.08 14.72
CA LEU A 457 -14.01 2.35 15.54
C LEU A 457 -15.22 2.75 14.69
N LEU A 458 -15.08 2.71 13.36
CA LEU A 458 -16.17 3.02 12.46
C LEU A 458 -17.32 2.00 12.63
N PRO A 459 -18.58 2.46 12.72
CA PRO A 459 -19.72 1.57 12.69
C PRO A 459 -19.92 1.06 11.26
N VAL A 460 -19.37 -0.11 10.94
CA VAL A 460 -19.49 -0.73 9.61
C VAL A 460 -20.79 -1.52 9.50
N GLY A 461 -21.37 -1.59 8.30
CA GLY A 461 -22.47 -2.50 7.98
C GLY A 461 -23.84 -1.84 7.98
N ARG A 462 -23.90 -0.51 7.85
CA ARG A 462 -25.16 0.21 7.63
C ARG A 462 -25.43 0.34 6.13
N ASP A 463 -26.65 0.74 5.78
CA ASP A 463 -27.03 0.98 4.38
C ASP A 463 -26.29 2.17 3.75
N ASN A 464 -25.82 3.11 4.57
CA ASN A 464 -25.02 4.24 4.14
C ASN A 464 -23.93 4.52 5.20
N ASP A 465 -22.68 4.20 4.87
CA ASP A 465 -21.53 4.31 5.77
C ASP A 465 -20.76 5.63 5.55
N PHE A 466 -20.85 6.21 4.35
CA PHE A 466 -20.12 7.41 3.94
C PHE A 466 -21.02 8.47 3.32
N ASP A 467 -20.70 9.73 3.60
CA ASP A 467 -21.21 10.86 2.85
C ASP A 467 -20.18 11.25 1.77
N CYS A 468 -20.61 11.34 0.51
CA CYS A 468 -19.74 11.82 -0.57
C CYS A 468 -19.60 13.34 -0.46
N VAL A 469 -18.36 13.82 -0.28
CA VAL A 469 -18.09 15.26 -0.10
C VAL A 469 -18.19 15.99 -1.44
N ASP A 470 -17.75 15.33 -2.50
CA ASP A 470 -17.89 15.84 -3.86
C ASP A 470 -19.31 15.55 -4.36
N SER A 471 -20.00 16.57 -4.87
CA SER A 471 -21.36 16.42 -5.39
C SER A 471 -21.36 15.45 -6.59
N PHE A 472 -21.96 14.28 -6.41
CA PHE A 472 -21.97 13.21 -7.41
C PHE A 472 -23.34 12.47 -7.37
N PRO A 473 -23.89 11.97 -8.50
CA PRO A 473 -25.25 11.42 -8.57
C PRO A 473 -25.34 10.02 -7.95
N VAL A 474 -25.23 9.95 -6.63
CA VAL A 474 -25.27 8.72 -5.83
C VAL A 474 -26.14 8.93 -4.59
N GLN A 475 -26.99 7.94 -4.29
CA GLN A 475 -27.91 8.02 -3.15
C GLN A 475 -27.24 7.59 -1.83
N ARG A 476 -26.34 6.62 -1.91
CA ARG A 476 -25.63 6.05 -0.75
C ARG A 476 -24.27 5.49 -1.13
N VAL A 477 -23.36 5.52 -0.17
CA VAL A 477 -22.02 4.95 -0.28
C VAL A 477 -21.80 3.98 0.87
N ARG A 478 -21.51 2.72 0.55
CA ARG A 478 -21.38 1.63 1.52
C ARG A 478 -19.97 1.07 1.51
N MET A 479 -19.49 0.62 2.67
CA MET A 479 -18.26 -0.14 2.77
C MET A 479 -18.51 -1.62 2.42
N VAL A 480 -17.82 -2.13 1.41
CA VAL A 480 -17.90 -3.54 0.97
C VAL A 480 -16.82 -4.39 1.66
N ARG A 481 -15.62 -3.81 1.82
CA ARG A 481 -14.47 -4.43 2.48
C ARG A 481 -13.72 -3.40 3.31
N GLY A 482 -13.12 -3.86 4.41
CA GLY A 482 -12.37 -3.02 5.34
C GLY A 482 -13.22 -2.56 6.53
N PRO A 483 -12.77 -1.53 7.26
CA PRO A 483 -11.49 -0.83 7.07
C PRO A 483 -10.31 -1.73 7.44
N SER A 484 -9.23 -1.68 6.67
CA SER A 484 -7.99 -2.37 7.04
C SER A 484 -7.39 -1.74 8.29
N ARG A 485 -6.63 -2.52 9.08
CA ARG A 485 -5.98 -2.00 10.28
C ARG A 485 -4.86 -1.05 9.87
N PRO A 486 -4.81 0.18 10.41
CA PRO A 486 -3.65 1.06 10.23
C PRO A 486 -2.43 0.40 10.88
N VAL A 487 -1.27 0.60 10.27
CA VAL A 487 -0.01 0.01 10.71
C VAL A 487 0.97 1.12 11.10
N SER A 488 1.53 1.00 12.30
CA SER A 488 2.58 1.90 12.77
C SER A 488 3.87 1.68 11.97
N PRO A 489 4.61 2.76 11.65
CA PRO A 489 5.85 2.65 10.89
C PRO A 489 6.94 1.93 11.69
N VAL A 490 7.89 1.34 10.98
CA VAL A 490 9.13 0.83 11.59
C VAL A 490 10.00 2.04 11.93
N VAL A 491 10.25 2.32 13.21
CA VAL A 491 10.95 3.55 13.62
C VAL A 491 12.27 3.33 14.39
N SER A 492 12.57 2.14 14.95
CA SER A 492 13.75 2.10 15.85
C SER A 492 14.58 0.83 15.95
N GLN A 493 14.17 -0.34 15.42
CA GLN A 493 15.02 -1.54 15.47
C GLN A 493 15.03 -2.32 14.15
N GLY A 494 16.24 -2.66 13.68
CA GLY A 494 16.46 -3.43 12.46
C GLY A 494 16.37 -2.63 11.14
N LEU A 495 15.92 -1.37 11.18
CA LEU A 495 15.80 -0.49 10.00
C LEU A 495 17.08 -0.49 9.15
N GLY A 496 18.27 -0.39 9.76
CA GLY A 496 19.53 -0.37 9.01
C GLY A 496 19.74 -1.58 8.12
N TRP A 497 19.42 -2.79 8.60
CA TRP A 497 19.50 -4.00 7.79
C TRP A 497 18.42 -4.05 6.72
N ARG A 498 17.19 -3.65 7.05
CA ARG A 498 16.07 -3.57 6.09
C ARG A 498 16.33 -2.57 4.95
N VAL A 499 17.02 -1.48 5.27
CA VAL A 499 17.47 -0.46 4.31
C VAL A 499 18.57 -1.03 3.43
N LEU A 500 19.54 -1.75 4.00
CA LEU A 500 20.54 -2.48 3.22
C LEU A 500 19.86 -3.50 2.30
N ASP A 501 18.89 -4.28 2.77
CA ASP A 501 18.16 -5.26 1.93
C ASP A 501 17.40 -4.57 0.79
N HIS A 502 16.77 -3.42 1.05
CA HIS A 502 16.13 -2.62 0.00
C HIS A 502 17.12 -2.08 -1.04
N LEU A 503 18.30 -1.65 -0.61
CA LEU A 503 19.33 -1.03 -1.46
C LEU A 503 20.22 -2.05 -2.16
N ALA A 504 20.43 -3.23 -1.55
CA ALA A 504 21.35 -4.27 -1.98
C ALA A 504 20.73 -5.27 -2.96
N LEU A 505 19.46 -5.08 -3.34
CA LEU A 505 18.75 -5.95 -4.28
C LEU A 505 19.29 -5.76 -5.71
N ASN A 506 20.50 -6.27 -5.91
CA ASN A 506 21.12 -6.49 -7.18
C ASN A 506 20.47 -7.72 -7.81
N TYR A 507 19.89 -7.53 -8.99
CA TYR A 507 19.30 -8.57 -9.84
C TYR A 507 20.25 -9.78 -10.06
N LEU A 508 21.56 -9.57 -9.92
CA LEU A 508 22.62 -10.59 -9.95
C LEU A 508 22.43 -11.69 -8.89
N SER A 509 21.83 -11.37 -7.74
CA SER A 509 21.56 -12.37 -6.70
C SER A 509 20.47 -13.38 -7.11
N LEU A 510 19.62 -13.06 -8.08
CA LEU A 510 18.60 -13.98 -8.62
C LEU A 510 19.09 -14.81 -9.81
N SER A 511 20.13 -14.37 -10.52
CA SER A 511 20.69 -15.09 -11.68
C SER A 511 21.81 -16.06 -11.31
N ASP A 512 22.63 -15.70 -10.31
CA ASP A 512 23.87 -16.41 -10.00
C ASP A 512 23.77 -17.30 -8.74
N SER A 513 22.56 -17.51 -8.22
CA SER A 513 22.31 -18.28 -6.99
C SER A 513 21.50 -19.56 -7.24
N THR A 514 21.57 -20.48 -6.28
CA THR A 514 20.70 -21.68 -6.31
C THR A 514 19.23 -21.29 -6.16
N PRO A 515 18.27 -22.08 -6.68
CA PRO A 515 16.85 -21.74 -6.62
C PRO A 515 16.31 -21.44 -5.21
N GLN A 516 16.87 -22.09 -4.20
CA GLN A 516 16.52 -21.91 -2.79
C GLN A 516 17.11 -20.64 -2.20
N GLN A 517 18.33 -20.27 -2.60
CA GLN A 517 18.96 -19.01 -2.19
C GLN A 517 18.26 -17.80 -2.83
N GLY A 518 17.88 -17.89 -4.11
CA GLY A 518 17.07 -16.87 -4.77
C GLY A 518 15.72 -16.67 -4.07
N ALA A 519 15.06 -17.76 -3.66
CA ALA A 519 13.85 -17.69 -2.85
C ALA A 519 14.11 -17.07 -1.47
N ALA A 520 15.20 -17.42 -0.80
CA ALA A 520 15.56 -16.84 0.49
C ALA A 520 15.71 -15.31 0.40
N ALA A 521 16.45 -14.81 -0.59
CA ALA A 521 16.62 -13.37 -0.81
C ALA A 521 15.28 -12.65 -1.05
N LEU A 522 14.41 -13.23 -1.89
CA LEU A 522 13.09 -12.65 -2.14
C LEU A 522 12.19 -12.72 -0.89
N ARG A 523 12.28 -13.80 -0.10
CA ARG A 523 11.54 -13.91 1.18
C ARG A 523 11.96 -12.85 2.18
N GLU A 524 13.25 -12.58 2.35
CA GLU A 524 13.72 -11.50 3.23
C GLU A 524 13.12 -10.16 2.82
N THR A 525 13.15 -9.85 1.52
CA THR A 525 12.55 -8.61 0.98
C THR A 525 11.05 -8.54 1.24
N LEU A 526 10.31 -9.62 0.99
CA LEU A 526 8.87 -9.66 1.21
C LEU A 526 8.52 -9.60 2.69
N MET A 527 9.36 -10.17 3.56
CA MET A 527 9.17 -10.14 5.00
C MET A 527 9.19 -8.71 5.53
N LEU A 528 9.95 -7.79 4.91
CA LEU A 528 9.95 -6.36 5.27
C LEU A 528 8.54 -5.75 5.28
N TYR A 529 7.69 -6.18 4.35
CA TYR A 529 6.31 -5.74 4.22
C TYR A 529 5.32 -6.62 5.00
N ALA A 530 5.63 -7.92 5.13
CA ALA A 530 4.80 -8.87 5.86
C ALA A 530 4.95 -8.78 7.40
N VAL A 531 6.00 -8.15 7.92
CA VAL A 531 6.27 -8.02 9.38
C VAL A 531 5.10 -7.39 10.14
N HIS A 532 4.41 -6.43 9.53
CA HIS A 532 3.25 -5.78 10.12
C HIS A 532 1.92 -6.46 9.79
N ALA A 533 2.00 -7.52 9.01
CA ALA A 533 0.89 -8.27 8.52
C ALA A 533 0.71 -9.52 9.42
N ASP A 534 -0.50 -10.08 9.43
CA ASP A 534 -0.84 -11.19 10.33
C ASP A 534 -0.01 -12.46 10.02
N GLU A 535 0.08 -13.40 10.96
CA GLU A 535 0.86 -14.64 10.81
C GLU A 535 0.56 -15.40 9.50
N MET A 536 -0.68 -15.34 9.03
CA MET A 536 -1.11 -15.90 7.74
C MET A 536 -0.34 -15.30 6.56
N ARG A 537 -0.16 -13.98 6.52
CA ARG A 537 0.56 -13.29 5.44
C ARG A 537 2.07 -13.55 5.52
N GLN A 538 2.63 -13.68 6.72
CA GLN A 538 4.01 -14.17 6.88
C GLN A 538 4.14 -15.62 6.41
N GLY A 539 3.11 -16.44 6.62
CA GLY A 539 2.95 -17.78 6.04
C GLY A 539 3.09 -17.77 4.53
N GLN A 540 2.41 -16.86 3.83
CA GLN A 540 2.51 -16.72 2.36
C GLN A 540 3.95 -16.46 1.90
N VAL A 541 4.70 -15.62 2.63
CA VAL A 541 6.12 -15.37 2.34
C VAL A 541 6.94 -16.65 2.50
N ARG A 542 6.77 -17.36 3.62
CA ARG A 542 7.43 -18.66 3.86
C ARG A 542 7.06 -19.72 2.82
N GLY A 543 5.84 -19.63 2.27
CA GLY A 543 5.33 -20.49 1.21
C GLY A 543 6.05 -20.35 -0.13
N LEU A 544 6.89 -19.34 -0.35
CA LEU A 544 7.74 -19.26 -1.53
C LEU A 544 8.91 -20.25 -1.39
N LEU A 545 8.85 -21.37 -2.11
CA LEU A 545 9.80 -22.48 -1.97
C LEU A 545 11.08 -22.28 -2.80
N SER A 546 10.93 -21.91 -4.08
CA SER A 546 12.06 -21.74 -5.00
C SER A 546 11.83 -20.62 -6.01
N VAL A 547 12.91 -19.94 -6.40
CA VAL A 547 12.91 -18.91 -7.46
C VAL A 547 13.98 -19.31 -8.46
N LYS A 548 13.58 -19.63 -9.69
CA LYS A 548 14.50 -20.00 -10.78
C LYS A 548 14.46 -18.93 -11.84
N SER A 549 15.63 -18.50 -12.29
CA SER A 549 15.77 -17.57 -13.40
C SER A 549 16.43 -18.27 -14.58
N LYS A 550 15.98 -17.97 -15.80
CA LYS A 550 16.69 -18.40 -17.01
C LYS A 550 16.58 -17.34 -18.11
N PRO A 551 17.67 -17.06 -18.85
CA PRO A 551 17.61 -16.16 -19.99
C PRO A 551 16.77 -16.78 -21.11
N VAL A 552 15.89 -15.98 -21.71
CA VAL A 552 15.01 -16.40 -22.80
C VAL A 552 14.92 -15.34 -23.88
N ALA A 553 14.68 -15.78 -25.12
CA ALA A 553 14.24 -14.91 -26.20
C ALA A 553 12.76 -15.13 -26.45
N ARG A 554 12.00 -14.05 -26.60
CA ARG A 554 10.57 -14.07 -26.93
C ARG A 554 10.26 -13.02 -27.99
N ARG A 555 9.19 -13.27 -28.74
CA ARG A 555 8.56 -12.23 -29.54
C ARG A 555 7.95 -11.19 -28.59
N LEU A 556 8.30 -9.92 -28.77
CA LEU A 556 7.74 -8.84 -27.96
C LEU A 556 6.26 -8.63 -28.31
N PRO A 557 5.37 -8.47 -27.32
CA PRO A 557 3.93 -8.30 -27.53
C PRO A 557 3.59 -6.84 -27.91
N MET A 558 4.34 -6.26 -28.84
CA MET A 558 4.13 -4.89 -29.32
C MET A 558 3.47 -4.88 -30.70
N LYS A 559 2.66 -3.86 -30.97
CA LYS A 559 2.12 -3.61 -32.32
C LYS A 559 3.27 -3.19 -33.24
N GLY A 560 3.31 -3.76 -34.45
CA GLY A 560 4.34 -3.44 -35.45
C GLY A 560 5.03 -4.69 -36.00
N PRO A 561 6.22 -4.54 -36.62
CA PRO A 561 6.98 -5.66 -37.16
C PRO A 561 7.36 -6.66 -36.05
N ILE A 562 7.56 -7.93 -36.44
CA ILE A 562 7.95 -8.98 -35.49
C ILE A 562 9.34 -8.64 -34.93
N ALA A 563 9.37 -8.26 -33.65
CA ALA A 563 10.60 -8.00 -32.91
C ALA A 563 10.83 -9.10 -31.86
N PHE A 564 12.07 -9.56 -31.75
CA PHE A 564 12.50 -10.47 -30.69
C PHE A 564 13.29 -9.70 -29.64
N GLY A 565 12.87 -9.83 -28.38
CA GLY A 565 13.62 -9.31 -27.24
C GLY A 565 14.41 -10.43 -26.57
N ARG A 566 15.45 -10.04 -25.83
CA ARG A 566 16.06 -10.89 -24.80
C ARG A 566 15.51 -10.48 -23.45
N GLY A 567 15.24 -11.45 -22.60
CA GLY A 567 14.67 -11.24 -21.28
C GLY A 567 14.95 -12.40 -20.35
N LEU A 568 14.33 -12.36 -19.17
CA LEU A 568 14.46 -13.38 -18.14
C LEU A 568 13.11 -14.04 -17.89
N GLU A 569 13.06 -15.37 -17.93
CA GLU A 569 11.93 -16.12 -17.38
C GLU A 569 12.22 -16.37 -15.89
N VAL A 570 11.34 -15.86 -15.01
CA VAL A 570 11.42 -16.06 -13.57
C VAL A 570 10.31 -17.00 -13.15
N THR A 571 10.69 -18.21 -12.75
CA THR A 571 9.77 -19.23 -12.23
C THR A 571 9.72 -19.17 -10.70
N LEU A 572 8.53 -18.91 -10.17
CA LEU A 572 8.21 -18.89 -8.75
C LEU A 572 7.51 -20.20 -8.40
N GLU A 573 8.08 -20.99 -7.50
CA GLU A 573 7.46 -22.19 -6.96
C GLU A 573 6.98 -21.94 -5.55
N VAL A 574 5.70 -22.22 -5.30
CA VAL A 574 5.05 -21.94 -4.02
C VAL A 574 4.32 -23.16 -3.49
N ASP A 575 4.26 -23.26 -2.16
CA ASP A 575 3.37 -24.15 -1.44
C ASP A 575 1.99 -23.51 -1.33
N LYS A 576 0.95 -24.21 -1.80
CA LYS A 576 -0.44 -23.72 -1.74
C LYS A 576 -0.96 -23.68 -0.30
N ASP A 577 -0.54 -24.62 0.55
CA ASP A 577 -1.11 -24.77 1.89
C ASP A 577 -0.71 -23.62 2.80
N ALA A 578 0.44 -22.99 2.54
CA ALA A 578 0.92 -21.78 3.21
C ALA A 578 0.05 -20.52 2.98
N PHE A 579 -0.87 -20.55 2.01
CA PHE A 579 -1.72 -19.39 1.69
C PHE A 579 -3.06 -19.39 2.43
N HIS A 580 -3.45 -20.48 3.10
CA HIS A 580 -4.65 -20.54 3.97
C HIS A 580 -5.93 -19.89 3.39
N GLY A 581 -6.24 -20.15 2.11
CA GLY A 581 -7.43 -19.58 1.42
C GLY A 581 -7.16 -18.28 0.64
N HIS A 582 -6.04 -17.61 0.88
CA HIS A 582 -5.61 -16.47 0.07
C HIS A 582 -5.19 -16.89 -1.35
N SER A 583 -5.31 -15.94 -2.29
CA SER A 583 -5.02 -16.19 -3.70
C SER A 583 -3.52 -16.29 -3.98
N VAL A 584 -3.07 -17.52 -4.27
CA VAL A 584 -1.73 -17.79 -4.84
C VAL A 584 -1.55 -17.07 -6.17
N PHE A 585 -2.62 -16.98 -6.97
CA PHE A 585 -2.60 -16.25 -8.24
C PHE A 585 -2.32 -14.76 -8.05
N LEU A 586 -2.98 -14.11 -7.07
CA LEU A 586 -2.73 -12.69 -6.77
C LEU A 586 -1.27 -12.47 -6.37
N PHE A 587 -0.73 -13.31 -5.49
CA PHE A 587 0.66 -13.23 -5.08
C PHE A 587 1.62 -13.28 -6.27
N GLY A 588 1.41 -14.25 -7.18
CA GLY A 588 2.17 -14.34 -8.42
C GLY A 588 1.97 -13.13 -9.34
N ALA A 589 0.76 -12.59 -9.45
CA ALA A 589 0.46 -11.41 -10.27
C ALA A 589 1.14 -10.15 -9.75
N VAL A 590 1.12 -9.93 -8.43
CA VAL A 590 1.84 -8.82 -7.77
C VAL A 590 3.34 -8.97 -7.99
N LEU A 591 3.89 -10.18 -7.80
CA LEU A 591 5.31 -10.44 -8.04
C LEU A 591 5.70 -10.27 -9.51
N ALA A 592 4.85 -10.64 -10.46
CA ALA A 592 5.10 -10.41 -11.88
C ALA A 592 5.25 -8.91 -12.20
N ARG A 593 4.39 -8.07 -11.63
CA ARG A 593 4.48 -6.60 -11.79
C ARG A 593 5.67 -6.01 -11.03
N TYR A 594 5.95 -6.51 -9.83
CA TYR A 594 7.12 -6.13 -9.05
C TYR A 594 8.43 -6.43 -9.80
N LEU A 595 8.58 -7.62 -10.36
CA LEU A 595 9.74 -8.03 -11.14
C LEU A 595 9.86 -7.24 -12.45
N ALA A 596 8.76 -7.05 -13.17
CA ALA A 596 8.75 -6.26 -14.41
C ALA A 596 9.25 -4.82 -14.19
N ARG A 597 8.92 -4.21 -13.05
CA ARG A 597 9.39 -2.85 -12.72
C ARG A 597 10.91 -2.79 -12.51
N HIS A 598 11.57 -3.89 -12.10
CA HIS A 598 13.03 -3.98 -11.88
C HIS A 598 13.85 -4.08 -13.17
N VAL A 599 13.21 -4.40 -14.29
CA VAL A 599 13.87 -4.63 -15.56
C VAL A 599 14.02 -3.31 -16.32
N GLU A 600 15.12 -3.16 -17.03
CA GLU A 600 15.36 -2.03 -17.94
C GLU A 600 14.43 -2.05 -19.16
N VAL A 601 14.16 -0.89 -19.75
CA VAL A 601 13.24 -0.76 -20.90
C VAL A 601 13.52 -1.72 -22.07
N ASN A 602 14.80 -2.04 -22.32
CA ASN A 602 15.21 -2.88 -23.44
C ASN A 602 15.11 -4.40 -23.17
N HIS A 603 14.80 -4.79 -21.94
CA HIS A 603 14.65 -6.18 -21.52
C HIS A 603 13.20 -6.44 -21.10
N PHE A 604 12.82 -7.72 -21.04
CA PHE A 604 11.52 -8.11 -20.48
C PHE A 604 11.71 -9.17 -19.39
N VAL A 605 10.70 -9.28 -18.52
CA VAL A 605 10.53 -10.44 -17.64
C VAL A 605 9.26 -11.19 -18.01
N GLU A 606 9.38 -12.50 -18.07
CA GLU A 606 8.27 -13.44 -18.16
C GLU A 606 8.17 -14.16 -16.80
N THR A 607 7.07 -14.00 -16.08
CA THR A 607 6.89 -14.65 -14.78
C THR A 607 6.07 -15.92 -14.95
N VAL A 608 6.53 -17.01 -14.35
CA VAL A 608 5.84 -18.31 -14.32
C VAL A 608 5.57 -18.69 -12.87
N LEU A 609 4.32 -18.98 -12.53
CA LEU A 609 3.91 -19.45 -11.21
C LEU A 609 3.65 -20.95 -11.26
N ARG A 610 4.34 -21.68 -10.39
CA ARG A 610 4.18 -23.12 -10.17
C ARG A 610 3.72 -23.40 -8.76
N ILE A 611 2.76 -24.30 -8.63
CA ILE A 611 2.34 -24.84 -7.33
C ILE A 611 3.02 -26.19 -7.15
N ALA A 612 3.64 -26.41 -5.98
CA ALA A 612 4.27 -27.68 -5.64
C ALA A 612 3.28 -28.85 -5.82
N GLY A 613 3.72 -29.93 -6.48
CA GLY A 613 2.88 -31.09 -6.80
C GLY A 613 1.88 -30.91 -7.95
N LYS A 614 1.41 -29.68 -8.24
CA LYS A 614 0.46 -29.40 -9.34
C LYS A 614 1.15 -28.99 -10.66
N GLY A 615 2.30 -28.32 -10.58
CA GLY A 615 3.05 -27.83 -11.74
C GLY A 615 2.71 -26.38 -12.12
N GLU A 616 2.92 -26.03 -13.40
CA GLU A 616 2.66 -24.67 -13.92
C GLU A 616 1.18 -24.33 -13.85
N THR A 617 0.85 -23.29 -13.10
CA THR A 617 -0.53 -22.82 -12.91
C THR A 617 -0.80 -21.56 -13.71
N MET A 618 0.19 -20.67 -13.82
CA MET A 618 0.05 -19.41 -14.55
C MET A 618 1.37 -18.98 -15.19
N ARG A 619 1.27 -18.40 -16.38
CA ARG A 619 2.37 -17.74 -17.08
C ARG A 619 1.89 -16.38 -17.57
N TRP A 620 2.46 -15.31 -17.04
CA TRP A 620 2.15 -13.96 -17.50
C TRP A 620 2.87 -13.69 -18.82
N ARG A 621 2.24 -12.88 -19.68
CA ARG A 621 2.87 -12.43 -20.93
C ARG A 621 4.17 -11.68 -20.61
N PRO A 622 5.18 -11.73 -21.49
CA PRO A 622 6.39 -10.91 -21.35
C PRO A 622 6.06 -9.44 -21.09
N LEU A 623 6.50 -8.93 -19.93
CA LEU A 623 6.36 -7.53 -19.57
C LEU A 623 7.69 -6.83 -19.79
N CYS A 624 7.71 -5.84 -20.67
CA CYS A 624 8.88 -4.99 -20.88
C CYS A 624 9.21 -4.23 -19.59
N GLY A 625 10.49 -4.00 -19.35
CA GLY A 625 10.94 -3.22 -18.22
C GLY A 625 10.43 -1.78 -18.28
N THR A 626 10.15 -1.21 -17.12
CA THR A 626 9.70 0.19 -17.00
C THR A 626 10.79 1.11 -16.46
N ARG A 627 11.96 0.56 -16.11
CA ARG A 627 13.09 1.34 -15.59
C ARG A 627 13.81 2.01 -16.75
N GLN A 628 13.83 3.35 -16.76
CA GLN A 628 14.60 4.14 -17.73
C GLN A 628 16.09 3.77 -17.66
N ILE A 629 16.73 3.72 -18.82
CA ILE A 629 18.18 3.51 -18.94
C ILE A 629 18.84 4.78 -18.42
N LEU A 630 19.68 4.64 -17.38
CA LEU A 630 20.46 5.74 -16.82
C LEU A 630 21.66 6.07 -17.71
#